data_AF-A0A1L9C4L9-F1
#
_entry.id   AF-A0A1L9C4L9-F1
#
_cell.length_a   1.000
_cell.length_b   1.000
_cell.length_c   1.000
_cell.angle_alpha   90.00
_cell.angle_beta   90.00
_cell.angle_gamma   90.00
#
_symmetry.space_group_name_H-M   'P 1'
#
loop_
_entity.id
_entity.type
_entity.pdbx_description
1 polymer ?
#
loop_
_entity_poly.entity_id
_entity_poly.type
_entity_poly.pdbx_seq_one_letter_code
_entity_poly.pdbx_strand_id
1 'polypeptide(L)' 'MAKIVLERSAELDFEHIVEEIVTGKLAANIYRNAKTIYPIRRVEIRKTEVLPVKANASAAA' A
#
# COMPACT_ATOMS: atom_id res chain seq x y z
N MET A 1 -0.26 2.55 11.01
CA MET A 1 -0.57 2.73 9.58
C MET A 1 0.13 1.75 8.66
N ALA A 2 1.42 1.41 8.86
CA ALA A 2 2.12 0.40 8.06
C ALA A 2 1.38 -0.96 7.98
N LYS A 3 0.71 -1.36 9.05
CA LYS A 3 -0.13 -2.57 9.10
C LYS A 3 -1.25 -2.58 8.04
N ILE A 4 -1.95 -1.45 7.84
CA ILE A 4 -3.04 -1.34 6.85
C ILE A 4 -2.50 -1.53 5.42
N VAL A 5 -1.30 -1.02 5.17
CA VAL A 5 -0.63 -1.17 3.86
C VAL A 5 -0.21 -2.62 3.65
N LEU A 6 0.34 -3.29 4.67
CA LEU A 6 0.74 -4.69 4.63
C LEU A 6 -0.44 -5.66 4.44
N GLU A 7 -1.54 -5.44 5.17
CA GLU A 7 -2.76 -6.25 5.05
C GLU A 7 -3.37 -6.10 3.66
N ARG A 8 -3.54 -4.86 3.19
CA ARG A 8 -4.00 -4.59 1.82
C ARG A 8 -3.07 -5.18 0.77
N SER A 9 -1.76 -5.16 1.00
CA SER A 9 -0.80 -5.72 0.05
C SER A 9 -0.79 -7.24 0.01
N ALA A 10 -1.26 -7.91 1.07
CA ALA A 10 -1.37 -9.35 1.14
C ALA A 10 -2.70 -9.88 0.56
N GLU A 11 -3.76 -9.06 0.59
CA GLU A 11 -5.09 -9.43 0.13
C GLU A 11 -5.33 -9.17 -1.36
N LEU A 12 -4.61 -8.23 -1.97
CA LEU A 12 -4.86 -7.75 -3.34
C LEU A 12 -3.72 -8.09 -4.29
N ASP A 13 -4.06 -8.34 -5.55
CA ASP A 13 -3.07 -8.46 -6.62
C ASP A 13 -2.36 -7.13 -6.89
N PHE A 14 -1.16 -7.21 -7.47
CA PHE A 14 -0.32 -6.05 -7.76
C PHE A 14 -1.04 -4.98 -8.58
N GLU A 15 -1.79 -5.35 -9.63
CA GLU A 15 -2.52 -4.41 -10.47
C GLU A 15 -3.61 -3.66 -9.69
N HIS A 16 -4.38 -4.39 -8.87
CA HIS A 16 -5.44 -3.83 -8.06
C HIS A 16 -4.90 -2.88 -6.98
N ILE A 17 -3.76 -3.20 -6.37
CA ILE A 17 -3.07 -2.30 -5.42
C ILE A 17 -2.65 -1.00 -6.10
N VAL A 18 -2.04 -1.10 -7.29
CA VAL A 18 -1.61 0.08 -8.05
C VAL A 18 -2.82 0.96 -8.38
N GLU A 19 -3.94 0.38 -8.80
CA GLU A 19 -5.17 1.13 -9.06
C GLU A 19 -5.70 1.84 -7.80
N GLU A 20 -5.71 1.17 -6.63
CA GLU A 20 -6.16 1.77 -5.37
C GLU A 20 -5.23 2.90 -4.88
N ILE A 21 -3.92 2.79 -5.16
CA ILE A 21 -2.92 3.80 -4.87
C ILE A 21 -3.14 5.02 -5.76
N VAL A 22 -3.32 4.83 -7.07
CA VAL A 22 -3.54 5.92 -8.05
C VAL A 22 -4.88 6.62 -7.79
N THR A 23 -5.92 5.86 -7.48
CA THR A 23 -7.25 6.40 -7.16
C THR A 23 -7.30 7.05 -5.76
N GLY A 24 -6.31 6.78 -4.91
CA GLY A 24 -6.24 7.33 -3.54
C GLY A 24 -7.20 6.66 -2.54
N LYS A 25 -7.81 5.53 -2.88
CA LYS A 25 -8.67 4.74 -1.98
C LYS A 25 -7.91 4.28 -0.73
N LEU A 26 -6.63 3.92 -0.91
CA LEU A 26 -5.74 3.55 0.19
C LEU A 26 -5.51 4.73 1.15
N ALA A 27 -5.29 5.94 0.63
CA ALA A 27 -5.11 7.14 1.43
C ALA A 27 -6.38 7.52 2.21
N ALA A 28 -7.57 7.36 1.61
CA ALA A 28 -8.85 7.61 2.26
C ALA A 28 -9.13 6.65 3.42
N ASN A 29 -8.73 5.38 3.29
CA ASN A 29 -8.84 4.41 4.39
C ASN A 29 -7.92 4.75 5.56
N ILE A 30 -6.68 5.16 5.26
CA ILE A 30 -5.75 5.64 6.29
C ILE A 30 -6.31 6.88 6.99
N TYR A 31 -6.91 7.81 6.24
CA TYR A 31 -7.52 9.02 6.79
C TYR A 31 -8.63 8.70 7.80
N ARG A 32 -9.54 7.77 7.47
CA ARG A 32 -10.62 7.34 8.37
C ARG A 32 -10.08 6.75 9.68
N ASN A 33 -9.12 5.85 9.58
CA ASN A 33 -8.55 5.19 10.76
C ASN A 33 -7.73 6.15 11.62
N ALA A 34 -7.06 7.12 11.01
CA ALA A 34 -6.27 8.11 11.72
C ALA A 34 -7.14 9.16 12.43
N LYS A 35 -8.27 9.55 11.83
CA LYS A 35 -9.23 10.49 12.41
C LYS A 35 -9.79 10.02 13.76
N THR A 36 -9.87 8.71 13.99
CA THR A 36 -10.30 8.12 15.27
C THR A 36 -9.39 8.49 16.44
N ILE A 37 -8.09 8.72 16.18
CA ILE A 37 -7.10 9.06 17.21
C ILE A 37 -6.92 10.58 17.29
N TYR A 38 -6.77 11.26 16.15
CA TYR A 38 -6.59 12.71 16.09
C TYR A 38 -6.95 13.26 14.70
N PRO A 39 -7.51 14.48 14.58
CA PRO A 39 -7.83 15.07 13.29
C PRO A 39 -6.58 15.42 12.47
N ILE A 40 -6.38 14.72 11.36
CA ILE A 40 -5.32 15.01 10.39
C ILE A 40 -5.91 15.83 9.22
N ARG A 41 -5.17 16.84 8.72
CA ARG A 41 -5.64 17.74 7.67
C ARG A 41 -5.56 17.15 6.26
N ARG A 42 -4.49 16.42 5.95
CA ARG A 42 -4.25 15.85 4.61
C ARG A 42 -3.39 14.59 4.75
N VAL A 43 -3.73 13.55 4.02
CA VAL A 43 -2.98 12.28 3.98
C VAL A 43 -2.76 11.93 2.52
N GLU A 44 -1.50 11.70 2.15
CA GLU A 44 -1.11 11.38 0.79
C GLU A 44 0.02 10.36 0.76
N ILE A 45 0.05 9.59 -0.33
CA ILE A 45 1.14 8.66 -0.61
C ILE A 45 2.22 9.46 -1.34
N ARG A 46 3.35 9.72 -0.66
CA ARG A 46 4.42 10.59 -1.19
C ARG A 46 5.31 9.90 -2.22
N LYS A 47 5.63 8.63 -2.01
CA LYS A 47 6.51 7.85 -2.88
C LYS A 47 6.09 6.39 -2.82
N THR A 48 6.08 5.76 -3.98
CA THR A 48 5.87 4.32 -4.15
C THR A 48 7.08 3.78 -4.89
N GLU A 49 7.65 2.70 -4.37
CA GLU A 49 8.79 2.02 -4.99
C GLU A 49 8.38 0.59 -5.28
N VAL A 50 8.58 0.17 -6.53
CA VAL A 50 8.49 -1.25 -6.90
C VAL A 50 9.89 -1.81 -6.71
N LEU A 51 10.06 -2.60 -5.66
CA LEU A 51 11.31 -3.31 -5.46
C LEU A 51 11.38 -4.44 -6.50
N PRO A 52 12.49 -4.58 -7.24
CA PRO A 52 12.67 -5.74 -8.09
C PRO A 52 12.63 -6.97 -7.18
N VAL A 53 11.79 -7.94 -7.54
CA VAL A 53 11.85 -9.28 -6.95
C VAL A 53 13.29 -9.72 -7.16
N LYS A 54 14.05 -9.89 -6.07
CA LYS A 54 15.33 -10.60 -6.15
C LYS A 54 15.01 -11.90 -6.86
N ALA A 55 15.55 -12.08 -8.06
CA ALA A 55 15.42 -13.31 -8.81
C ALA A 55 15.79 -14.44 -7.84
N ASN A 56 14.79 -15.20 -7.41
CA ASN A 56 15.03 -16.39 -6.62
C ASN A 56 15.88 -17.30 -7.51
N ALA A 57 17.09 -17.56 -7.04
CA ALA A 57 18.01 -18.54 -7.58
C ALA A 57 17.44 -19.95 -7.40
N SER A 58 16.37 -20.27 -8.13
CA SER A 58 15.78 -21.61 -8.21
C SER A 58 15.27 -21.88 -9.63
N ALA A 59 16.23 -21.90 -10.56
CA ALA A 59 16.12 -22.62 -11.82
C ALA A 59 17.53 -23.09 -12.21
N ALA A 60 18.14 -23.86 -11.31
CA ALA A 60 19.28 -24.72 -11.59
C ALA A 60 18.81 -26.15 -11.29
N ALA A 61 18.18 -26.76 -12.28
CA ALA A 61 17.97 -28.19 -12.43
C ALA A 61 17.86 -28.48 -13.92
#